data_AF-A0A2X2CH30-F1
#
_entry.id   AF-A0A2X2CH30-F1
#
_cell.length_a   1.000
_cell.length_b   1.000
_cell.length_c   1.000
_cell.angle_alpha   90.00
_cell.angle_beta   90.00
_cell.angle_gamma   90.00
#
_symmetry.space_group_name_H-M   'P 1'
#
loop_
_entity.id
_entity.type
_entity.pdbx_description
1 polymer ?
#
loop_
_entity_poly.entity_id
_entity_poly.type
_entity_poly.pdbx_seq_one_letter_code
_entity_poly.pdbx_strand_id
1 'polypeptide(L)' 'MLIVTLAVVAHFFAIWHQFYNSPYDVIAIQQLAKWIHPQLFADLDPDDTFRRLHQEFLPISYQPGYMIDLEKEGR' A
#
# COMPACT_ATOMS: atom_id res chain seq x y z
N MET A 1 -8.60 -9.04 -10.27
CA MET A 1 -7.83 -8.06 -9.47
C MET A 1 -6.73 -7.53 -10.36
N LEU A 2 -6.83 -6.27 -10.81
CA LEU A 2 -5.77 -5.64 -11.62
C LEU A 2 -4.76 -5.03 -10.62
N ILE A 3 -3.47 -5.29 -10.81
CA ILE A 3 -2.38 -4.79 -9.97
C ILE A 3 -1.49 -3.94 -10.86
N VAL A 4 -1.12 -2.75 -10.38
CA VAL A 4 -0.15 -1.89 -11.08
C VAL A 4 1.24 -2.19 -10.53
N THR A 5 2.18 -2.50 -11.43
CA THR A 5 3.58 -2.75 -11.08
C THR A 5 4.38 -1.46 -11.17
N LEU A 6 5.07 -1.10 -10.09
CA LEU A 6 6.05 -0.02 -10.07
C LEU A 6 7.45 -0.64 -9.95
N ALA A 7 8.37 -0.24 -10.84
CA ALA A 7 9.76 -0.67 -10.80
C ALA A 7 10.67 0.53 -10.54
N VAL A 8 11.51 0.45 -9.50
CA VAL A 8 12.60 1.40 -9.23
C VAL A 8 13.86 0.59 -8.98
N VAL A 9 14.86 0.69 -9.86
CA VAL A 9 16.19 0.04 -9.76
C VAL A 9 16.10 -1.38 -9.15
N ALA A 10 15.64 -2.36 -9.95
CA ALA A 10 15.45 -3.77 -9.57
C ALA A 10 14.44 -4.09 -8.45
N HIS A 11 13.93 -3.11 -7.70
CA HIS A 11 12.82 -3.35 -6.76
C HIS A 11 11.48 -3.26 -7.46
N PHE A 12 10.68 -4.32 -7.32
CA PHE A 12 9.33 -4.41 -7.87
C PHE A 12 8.30 -4.32 -6.76
N PHE A 13 7.41 -3.35 -6.92
CA PHE A 13 6.27 -3.15 -6.04
C PHE A 13 4.98 -3.34 -6.81
N ALA A 14 3.96 -3.80 -6.11
CA ALA A 14 2.63 -3.97 -6.68
C ALA A 14 1.60 -3.32 -5.75
N ILE A 15 0.69 -2.54 -6.32
CA ILE A 15 -0.42 -1.90 -5.61
C ILE A 15 -1.73 -2.26 -6.31
N TRP A 16 -2.79 -2.44 -5.53
CA TRP A 16 -4.14 -2.66 -6.04
C TRP A 16 -4.63 -1.51 -6.92
N HIS A 17 -5.04 -1.83 -8.14
CA HIS A 17 -5.34 -0.81 -9.14
C HIS A 17 -6.50 0.12 -8.76
N GLN A 18 -7.50 -0.36 -8.01
CA GLN A 18 -8.70 0.44 -7.71
C GLN A 18 -8.44 1.66 -6.83
N PHE A 19 -7.25 1.78 -6.21
CA PHE A 19 -6.86 3.01 -5.53
C PHE A 19 -6.82 4.24 -6.44
N TYR A 20 -6.70 4.07 -7.77
CA TYR A 20 -6.62 5.22 -8.70
C TYR A 20 -7.89 6.09 -8.75
N ASN A 21 -9.05 5.53 -8.38
CA ASN A 21 -10.35 6.21 -8.46
C ASN A 21 -11.19 5.90 -7.23
N SER A 22 -10.54 5.88 -6.07
CA SER A 22 -11.15 5.57 -4.79
C SER A 22 -10.80 6.67 -3.79
N PRO A 23 -11.71 7.02 -2.85
CA PRO A 23 -11.37 7.89 -1.73
C PRO A 23 -10.30 7.29 -0.78
N TYR A 24 -9.84 6.05 -1.04
CA TYR A 24 -8.78 5.38 -0.29
C TYR A 24 -7.40 5.54 -0.94
N ASP A 25 -7.28 6.37 -1.99
CA ASP A 25 -6.04 6.70 -2.69
C ASP A 25 -4.92 7.18 -1.76
N VAL A 26 -5.27 7.85 -0.65
CA VAL A 26 -4.34 8.27 0.40
C VAL A 26 -3.49 7.12 0.94
N ILE A 27 -4.03 5.89 0.99
CA ILE A 27 -3.29 4.69 1.42
C ILE A 27 -2.19 4.35 0.41
N ALA A 28 -2.50 4.42 -0.88
CA ALA A 28 -1.52 4.18 -1.95
C ALA A 28 -0.43 5.25 -1.96
N ILE A 29 -0.79 6.53 -1.73
CA ILE A 29 0.17 7.63 -1.61
C ILE A 29 1.14 7.41 -0.43
N GLN A 30 0.61 7.04 0.74
CA GLN A 30 1.44 6.71 1.91
C GLN A 30 2.40 5.57 1.62
N GLN A 31 1.93 4.51 0.95
CA GLN A 31 2.76 3.37 0.61
C GLN A 31 3.88 3.73 -0.38
N LEU A 32 3.56 4.52 -1.41
CA LEU A 32 4.54 5.03 -2.36
C LEU A 32 5.59 5.91 -1.66
N ALA A 33 5.15 6.82 -0.78
CA ALA A 33 6.06 7.66 0.00
C ALA A 33 7.04 6.82 0.82
N LYS A 34 6.54 5.77 1.50
CA LYS A 34 7.36 4.84 2.28
C LYS A 34 8.34 4.04 1.43
N TRP A 35 7.94 3.57 0.25
CA TRP A 35 8.86 2.83 -0.64
C TRP A 35 9.94 3.71 -1.26
N ILE A 36 9.60 4.95 -1.64
CA ILE A 36 10.54 5.87 -2.28
C ILE A 36 11.51 6.49 -1.26
N HIS A 37 11.04 6.80 -0.05
CA HIS A 37 11.83 7.43 1.01
C HIS A 37 11.70 6.71 2.35
N PRO A 38 12.15 5.44 2.47
CA PRO A 38 11.92 4.61 3.65
C PRO A 38 12.53 5.17 4.94
N GLN A 39 13.61 5.93 4.85
CA GLN A 39 14.23 6.57 6.03
C GLN A 39 13.42 7.77 6.53
N LEU A 40 12.77 8.52 5.63
CA LEU A 40 11.98 9.69 5.98
C LEU A 40 10.62 9.30 6.57
N PHE A 41 10.06 8.18 6.10
CA PHE A 41 8.74 7.67 6.49
C PHE A 41 8.82 6.32 7.21
N ALA A 42 9.84 6.16 8.06
CA ALA A 42 10.08 4.89 8.77
C ALA A 42 8.95 4.55 9.76
N ASP A 43 8.30 5.57 10.32
CA ASP A 43 7.20 5.53 11.28
C ASP A 43 5.82 5.40 10.64
N LEU A 44 5.70 5.67 9.33
CA LEU A 44 4.44 5.59 8.60
C LEU A 44 4.00 4.13 8.42
N ASP A 45 2.76 3.79 8.82
CA ASP A 45 2.15 2.48 8.56
C ASP A 45 0.89 2.62 7.69
N PRO A 46 1.01 2.41 6.36
CA PRO A 46 -0.12 2.47 5.45
C PRO A 46 -1.18 1.39 5.73
N ASP A 47 -0.76 0.21 6.19
CA ASP A 47 -1.67 -0.91 6.48
C ASP A 47 -2.48 -0.65 7.75
N ASP A 48 -1.86 -0.06 8.78
CA ASP A 48 -2.61 0.39 9.95
C ASP A 48 -3.61 1.49 9.63
N THR A 49 -3.21 2.46 8.81
CA THR A 49 -4.14 3.50 8.35
C THR A 49 -5.32 2.88 7.61
N PHE A 50 -5.09 1.88 6.76
CA PHE A 50 -6.17 1.25 6.01
C PHE A 50 -7.07 0.38 6.92
N ARG A 51 -6.49 -0.29 7.92
CA ARG A 51 -7.23 -1.04 8.94
C ARG A 51 -8.15 -0.12 9.74
N ARG A 52 -7.65 1.04 10.16
CA ARG A 52 -8.44 2.04 10.88
C ARG A 52 -9.57 2.59 10.02
N LEU A 53 -9.30 2.87 8.74
CA LEU A 53 -10.34 3.29 7.80
C LEU A 53 -11.48 2.27 7.71
N HIS A 54 -11.15 0.98 7.63
CA HIS A 54 -12.17 -0.07 7.65
C HIS A 54 -12.94 -0.11 8.97
N GLN A 55 -12.26 -0.02 10.10
CA GLN A 55 -12.88 -0.08 11.43
C GLN A 55 -13.80 1.12 11.73
N GLU A 56 -13.39 2.31 11.32
CA GLU A 56 -14.10 3.56 11.65
C GLU A 56 -15.24 3.85 10.66
N PHE A 57 -15.11 3.46 9.38
CA PHE A 57 -16.01 3.93 8.31
C PHE A 57 -16.66 2.84 7.46
N LEU A 58 -16.22 1.58 7.52
CA LEU A 58 -16.74 0.52 6.66
C LEU A 58 -17.44 -0.60 7.45
N PRO A 59 -18.51 -1.21 6.90
CA PRO A 59 -19.16 -2.36 7.49
C PRO A 59 -18.43 -3.69 7.20
N ILE A 60 -17.25 -3.63 6.57
CA ILE A 60 -16.47 -4.79 6.13
C ILE A 60 -15.09 -4.77 6.80
N SER A 61 -14.61 -5.95 7.21
CA SER A 61 -13.30 -6.09 7.83
C SER A 61 -12.18 -5.94 6.80
N TYR A 62 -11.11 -5.26 7.20
CA TYR A 62 -9.85 -5.19 6.43
C TYR A 62 -9.32 -6.58 6.09
N GLN A 63 -8.75 -6.72 4.89
CA GLN A 63 -8.00 -7.89 4.42
C GLN A 63 -6.58 -7.49 4.03
N PRO A 64 -5.55 -8.32 4.23
CA PRO A 64 -4.20 -8.00 3.75
C PRO A 64 -4.06 -8.21 2.24
N GLY A 65 -2.94 -7.75 1.66
CA GLY A 65 -2.54 -8.08 0.28
C GLY A 65 -2.90 -7.02 -0.79
N TYR A 66 -3.26 -5.81 -0.38
CA TYR A 66 -3.52 -4.70 -1.31
C TYR A 66 -2.24 -4.06 -1.88
N MET A 67 -1.11 -4.29 -1.23
CA MET A 67 0.20 -3.69 -1.53
C MET A 67 1.26 -4.76 -1.24
N ILE A 68 2.25 -4.92 -2.12
CA ILE A 68 3.31 -5.92 -1.96
C ILE A 68 4.65 -5.38 -2.46
N ASP A 69 5.71 -5.76 -1.74
CA ASP A 69 7.10 -5.61 -2.12
C ASP A 69 7.64 -7.01 -2.46
N LEU A 70 7.94 -7.23 -3.75
CA LEU A 70 8.31 -8.54 -4.26
C LEU A 70 9.71 -8.99 -3.81
N GLU A 71 10.57 -8.08 -3.34
CA GLU A 71 11.88 -8.46 -2.80
C GLU A 71 11.80 -9.00 -1.38
N LYS A 72 10.84 -8.53 -0.58
CA LYS A 72 10.63 -9.03 0.80
C LYS A 72 10.10 -10.45 0.86
N GLU A 73 9.28 -10.86 -0.11
CA GLU A 73 8.67 -12.20 -0.15
C GLU A 73 9.68 -13.30 -0.54
N GLY A 74 10.79 -12.93 -1.18
CA GLY A 74 11.81 -13.86 -1.67
C GLY A 74 12.95 -14.18 -0.68
N ARG A 75 12.85 -13.74 0.58
CA ARG A 75 13.85 -14.00 1.64
C ARG A 75 13.27 -14.78 2.80
#